data_AF-A0A8J5KP84-F1
#
_entry.id   AF-A0A8J5KP84-F1
#
_cell.length_a   1.000
_cell.length_b   1.000
_cell.length_c   1.000
_cell.angle_alpha   90.00
_cell.angle_beta   90.00
_cell.angle_gamma   90.00
#
_symmetry.space_group_name_H-M   'P 1'
#
loop_
_entity.id
_entity.type
_entity.pdbx_description
1 polymer ?
#
loop_
_entity_poly.entity_id
_entity_poly.type
_entity_poly.pdbx_seq_one_letter_code
_entity_poly.pdbx_strand_id
1 'polypeptide(L)'
;MASSPLHYLLPLLLICSNPLQQPTSASPSFHLNFAGEDNRHVPVMRHRRSKIFHPSTGLCVMRSTIADPLNLGPCSKSDSWQYTPQQFLMITGTYFCLEPVGLGDPVRLAIICESRWAFASESESEGGTTTHLTTELADGRKVCLDADADGTLVANSCNQGLKLGVDSQWFKLVTTVNNSQG
;
A
#
# COMPACT_ATOMS: atom_id res chain seq x y z
N MET A 1 27.63 52.25 -21.02
CA MET A 1 28.26 53.00 -19.93
C MET A 1 27.15 53.61 -19.08
N ALA A 2 27.19 53.36 -17.76
CA ALA A 2 26.29 53.86 -16.70
C ALA A 2 24.82 53.40 -16.83
N SER A 3 24.10 52.92 -15.80
CA SER A 3 24.31 52.93 -14.36
C SER A 3 23.33 51.95 -13.67
N SER A 4 23.85 51.00 -12.89
CA SER A 4 23.23 50.60 -11.60
C SER A 4 23.63 51.66 -10.54
N PRO A 5 23.17 51.69 -9.26
CA PRO A 5 22.53 50.64 -8.44
C PRO A 5 21.36 51.18 -7.56
N LEU A 6 20.62 50.36 -6.81
CA LEU A 6 20.80 50.10 -5.38
C LEU A 6 19.66 49.14 -4.97
N HIS A 7 19.99 47.96 -4.43
CA HIS A 7 19.88 47.62 -3.01
C HIS A 7 18.49 47.89 -2.40
N TYR A 8 17.88 46.87 -1.79
CA TYR A 8 17.72 46.76 -0.33
C TYR A 8 16.87 45.51 0.03
N LEU A 9 17.52 44.55 0.71
CA LEU A 9 17.07 43.75 1.87
C LEU A 9 15.74 42.92 1.84
N LEU A 10 15.90 41.59 1.91
CA LEU A 10 15.21 40.73 2.92
C LEU A 10 15.86 40.98 4.30
N PRO A 11 15.28 40.63 5.48
CA PRO A 11 14.02 39.92 5.77
C PRO A 11 13.17 40.62 6.88
N LEU A 12 11.88 40.27 7.04
CA LEU A 12 11.18 40.51 8.31
C LEU A 12 10.33 39.29 8.70
N LEU A 13 10.88 38.54 9.67
CA LEU A 13 10.13 37.74 10.62
C LEU A 13 9.19 38.69 11.40
N LEU A 14 7.89 38.49 11.24
CA LEU A 14 6.89 39.03 12.17
C LEU A 14 6.25 37.86 12.91
N ILE A 15 6.89 37.59 14.04
CA ILE A 15 6.37 36.84 15.17
C ILE A 15 5.30 37.75 15.79
N CYS A 16 4.04 37.38 15.68
CA CYS A 16 3.00 37.94 16.54
C CYS A 16 2.67 36.90 17.61
N SER A 17 3.31 37.05 18.77
CA SER A 17 2.90 36.41 20.01
C SER A 17 1.84 37.27 20.72
N ASN A 18 0.81 36.60 21.24
CA ASN A 18 -0.09 36.94 22.35
C ASN A 18 -1.19 38.01 22.13
N PRO A 19 -2.28 38.02 22.96
CA PRO A 19 -2.58 37.20 24.15
C PRO A 19 -3.97 36.51 24.15
N LEU A 20 -4.17 35.69 25.19
CA LEU A 20 -5.42 35.12 25.69
C LEU A 20 -6.65 36.03 25.50
N GLN A 21 -7.69 35.51 24.85
CA GLN A 21 -9.06 35.95 25.11
C GLN A 21 -9.97 34.73 25.09
N GLN A 22 -10.25 34.20 26.28
CA GLN A 22 -11.25 33.18 26.53
C GLN A 22 -12.63 33.71 26.12
N PRO A 23 -13.40 33.00 25.28
CA PRO A 23 -14.84 33.07 25.36
C PRO A 23 -15.28 32.25 26.58
N THR A 24 -15.72 32.95 27.63
CA THR A 24 -16.59 32.38 28.65
C THR A 24 -17.93 32.05 28.01
N SER A 25 -18.13 30.81 27.59
CA SER A 25 -19.45 30.26 27.34
C SER A 25 -19.58 28.98 28.13
N ALA A 26 -20.43 29.03 29.16
CA ALA A 26 -20.80 27.88 29.97
C ALA A 26 -21.14 26.68 29.08
N SER A 27 -20.44 25.57 29.28
CA SER A 27 -20.82 24.30 28.69
C SER A 27 -22.21 23.90 29.22
N PRO A 28 -23.19 23.60 28.35
CA PRO A 28 -24.34 22.83 28.81
C PRO A 28 -23.81 21.44 29.16
N SER A 29 -23.88 21.08 30.45
CA SER A 29 -23.71 19.71 30.90
C SER A 29 -24.82 18.86 30.28
N PHE A 30 -24.54 18.26 29.13
CA PHE A 30 -25.33 17.15 28.63
C PHE A 30 -25.08 15.96 29.55
N HIS A 31 -25.92 15.82 30.58
CA HIS A 31 -26.04 14.59 31.34
C HIS A 31 -26.63 13.54 30.39
N LEU A 32 -25.76 12.75 29.77
CA LEU A 32 -26.16 11.49 29.15
C LEU A 32 -26.49 10.53 30.31
N ASN A 33 -27.78 10.36 30.56
CA ASN A 33 -28.27 9.27 31.39
C ASN A 33 -27.93 7.96 30.68
N PHE A 34 -26.83 7.31 31.08
CA PHE A 34 -26.59 5.91 30.77
C PHE A 34 -27.54 5.06 31.62
N ALA A 35 -28.74 4.87 31.12
CA ALA A 35 -29.64 3.82 31.55
C ALA A 35 -29.37 2.58 30.71
N GLY A 36 -29.08 1.46 31.37
CA GLY A 36 -29.23 0.13 30.80
C GLY A 36 -27.95 -0.51 30.30
N GLU A 37 -27.43 -1.41 31.13
CA GLU A 37 -26.52 -2.49 30.80
C GLU A 37 -27.13 -3.34 29.67
N ASP A 38 -26.69 -3.12 28.43
CA ASP A 38 -27.01 -3.97 27.28
C ASP A 38 -25.71 -4.65 26.85
N ASN A 39 -25.62 -5.95 27.14
CA ASN A 39 -24.52 -6.83 26.77
C ASN A 39 -24.52 -7.11 25.25
N ARG A 40 -24.46 -6.05 24.45
CA ARG A 40 -24.20 -6.15 23.02
C ARG A 40 -22.77 -6.61 22.89
N HIS A 41 -22.61 -7.84 22.45
CA HIS A 41 -21.37 -8.30 21.84
C HIS A 41 -21.04 -7.33 20.71
N VAL A 42 -20.16 -6.36 20.98
CA VAL A 42 -19.47 -5.63 19.92
C VAL A 42 -18.75 -6.72 19.15
N PRO A 43 -19.10 -6.98 17.88
CA PRO A 43 -18.38 -7.98 17.12
C PRO A 43 -16.93 -7.52 17.12
N VAL A 44 -16.05 -8.32 17.73
CA VAL A 44 -14.61 -8.11 17.62
C VAL A 44 -14.33 -8.15 16.12
N MET A 45 -14.09 -6.97 15.55
CA MET A 45 -13.72 -6.84 14.14
C MET A 45 -12.38 -7.54 13.99
N ARG A 46 -12.43 -8.82 13.60
CA ARG A 46 -11.24 -9.60 13.29
C ARG A 46 -10.58 -8.92 12.11
N HIS A 47 -9.44 -8.30 12.34
CA HIS A 47 -8.62 -7.77 11.26
C HIS A 47 -8.09 -8.97 10.47
N ARG A 48 -8.74 -9.25 9.35
CA ARG A 48 -8.21 -10.20 8.37
C ARG A 48 -6.87 -9.65 7.90
N ARG A 49 -5.82 -10.42 8.14
CA ARG A 49 -4.48 -10.07 7.68
C ARG A 49 -4.23 -10.80 6.38
N SER A 50 -4.14 -10.06 5.30
CA SER A 50 -3.77 -10.63 4.01
C SER A 50 -2.33 -10.29 3.67
N LYS A 51 -1.67 -11.15 2.89
CA LYS A 51 -0.28 -10.97 2.46
C LYS A 51 -0.20 -11.24 0.97
N ILE A 52 0.63 -10.49 0.26
CA ILE A 52 0.98 -10.81 -1.11
C ILE A 52 2.12 -11.83 -1.05
N PHE A 53 1.81 -13.07 -1.38
CA PHE A 53 2.67 -14.23 -1.28
C PHE A 53 3.23 -14.61 -2.65
N HIS A 54 4.53 -14.90 -2.70
CA HIS A 54 5.25 -15.32 -3.90
C HIS A 54 5.50 -16.84 -3.83
N PRO A 55 4.72 -17.67 -4.56
CA PRO A 55 4.70 -19.11 -4.37
C PRO A 55 6.02 -19.81 -4.65
N SER A 56 6.77 -19.36 -5.65
CA SER A 56 8.01 -20.02 -6.08
C SER A 56 9.16 -19.87 -5.06
N THR A 57 9.12 -18.84 -4.20
CA THR A 57 10.12 -18.63 -3.14
C THR A 57 9.59 -18.91 -1.74
N GLY A 58 8.26 -19.00 -1.56
CA GLY A 58 7.65 -19.10 -0.24
C GLY A 58 7.74 -17.81 0.60
N LEU A 59 8.15 -16.70 -0.02
CA LEU A 59 8.30 -15.40 0.63
C LEU A 59 7.07 -14.52 0.40
N CYS A 60 6.97 -13.42 1.15
CA CYS A 60 5.93 -12.42 0.99
C CYS A 60 6.53 -11.04 0.69
N VAL A 61 5.72 -10.20 0.06
CA VAL A 61 6.04 -8.79 -0.16
C VAL A 61 6.12 -8.07 1.18
N MET A 62 7.26 -7.47 1.45
CA MET A 62 7.52 -6.64 2.62
C MET A 62 8.24 -5.36 2.22
N ARG A 63 8.34 -4.44 3.17
CA ARG A 63 9.22 -3.28 3.11
C ARG A 63 10.18 -3.33 4.29
N SER A 64 11.41 -2.92 4.07
CA SER A 64 12.38 -2.76 5.17
C SER A 64 12.14 -1.42 5.88
N THR A 65 12.05 -0.34 5.11
CA THR A 65 11.59 0.98 5.55
C THR A 65 10.55 1.54 4.58
N ILE A 66 10.00 2.73 4.85
CA ILE A 66 9.03 3.38 3.95
C ILE A 66 9.68 3.82 2.63
N ALA A 67 10.97 4.16 2.65
CA ALA A 67 11.68 4.70 1.49
C ALA A 67 12.36 3.61 0.64
N ASP A 68 12.55 2.41 1.18
CA ASP A 68 13.19 1.32 0.47
C ASP A 68 12.24 0.72 -0.58
N PRO A 69 12.79 0.19 -1.69
CA PRO A 69 12.04 -0.67 -2.59
C PRO A 69 11.35 -1.82 -1.85
N LEU A 70 10.17 -2.20 -2.34
CA LEU A 70 9.51 -3.40 -1.85
C LEU A 70 10.32 -4.63 -2.26
N ASN A 71 10.41 -5.59 -1.35
CA ASN A 71 11.17 -6.81 -1.58
C ASN A 71 10.45 -8.05 -1.03
N LEU A 72 10.90 -9.22 -1.48
CA LEU A 72 10.51 -10.49 -0.92
C LEU A 72 11.26 -10.76 0.39
N GLY A 73 10.52 -11.20 1.40
CA GLY A 73 11.11 -11.63 2.66
C GLY A 73 10.16 -12.50 3.50
N PRO A 74 10.55 -12.81 4.74
CA PRO A 74 9.74 -13.68 5.61
C PRO A 74 8.33 -13.12 5.80
N CYS A 75 7.31 -13.95 5.59
CA CYS A 75 5.91 -13.54 5.70
C CYS A 75 5.53 -12.99 7.08
N SER A 76 6.29 -13.27 8.14
CA SER A 76 6.09 -12.67 9.47
C SER A 76 6.42 -11.17 9.52
N LYS A 77 7.23 -10.67 8.58
CA LYS A 77 7.61 -9.25 8.43
C LYS A 77 6.79 -8.51 7.36
N SER A 78 5.93 -9.21 6.63
CA SER A 78 5.02 -8.61 5.65
C SER A 78 4.02 -7.68 6.33
N ASP A 79 3.78 -6.53 5.73
CA ASP A 79 2.61 -5.71 6.03
C ASP A 79 1.32 -6.51 5.75
N SER A 80 0.21 -6.07 6.37
CA SER A 80 -1.12 -6.55 5.99
C SER A 80 -1.59 -5.79 4.75
N TRP A 81 -1.99 -6.52 3.72
CA TRP A 81 -2.47 -5.98 2.46
C TRP A 81 -3.99 -6.06 2.36
N GLN A 82 -4.59 -5.13 1.63
CA GLN A 82 -6.00 -5.09 1.28
C GLN A 82 -6.13 -4.85 -0.22
N TYR A 83 -6.93 -5.68 -0.87
CA TYR A 83 -7.35 -5.44 -2.26
C TYR A 83 -8.74 -4.79 -2.24
N THR A 84 -8.84 -3.56 -2.74
CA THR A 84 -10.09 -2.78 -2.69
C THR A 84 -11.00 -3.08 -3.88
N PRO A 85 -12.31 -2.74 -3.81
CA PRO A 85 -13.19 -2.82 -4.97
C PRO A 85 -12.74 -1.96 -6.16
N GLN A 86 -11.98 -0.89 -5.91
CA GLN A 86 -11.36 -0.04 -6.93
C GLN A 86 -10.09 -0.66 -7.54
N GLN A 87 -9.73 -1.88 -7.11
CA GLN A 87 -8.58 -2.64 -7.57
C GLN A 87 -7.23 -2.05 -7.12
N PHE A 88 -7.22 -1.33 -6.01
CA PHE A 88 -5.99 -0.88 -5.37
C PHE A 88 -5.47 -1.95 -4.42
N LEU A 89 -4.16 -2.18 -4.45
CA LEU A 89 -3.45 -2.96 -3.45
C LEU A 89 -2.88 -2.01 -2.41
N MET A 90 -3.51 -1.98 -1.24
CA MET A 90 -3.22 -1.04 -0.17
C MET A 90 -2.66 -1.76 1.05
N ILE A 91 -1.83 -1.09 1.83
CA ILE A 91 -1.46 -1.55 3.17
C ILE A 91 -2.61 -1.21 4.13
N THR A 92 -3.17 -2.25 4.76
CA THR A 92 -4.31 -2.15 5.67
C THR A 92 -4.05 -1.13 6.79
N GLY A 93 -5.00 -0.20 6.99
CA GLY A 93 -4.89 0.84 8.02
C GLY A 93 -4.00 2.03 7.65
N THR A 94 -3.57 2.12 6.38
CA THR A 94 -2.77 3.23 5.86
C THR A 94 -3.35 3.73 4.53
N TYR A 95 -2.78 4.82 4.01
CA TYR A 95 -3.07 5.32 2.65
C TYR A 95 -2.09 4.81 1.60
N PHE A 96 -1.14 3.95 1.98
CA PHE A 96 -0.12 3.48 1.04
C PHE A 96 -0.69 2.42 0.10
N CYS A 97 -0.52 2.64 -1.21
CA CYS A 97 -0.84 1.71 -2.27
C CYS A 97 0.36 1.39 -3.14
N LEU A 98 0.31 0.21 -3.76
CA LEU A 98 1.32 -0.25 -4.70
C LEU A 98 1.20 0.50 -6.03
N GLU A 99 2.28 1.16 -6.44
CA GLU A 99 2.34 1.90 -7.71
C GLU A 99 3.55 1.45 -8.54
N PRO A 100 3.37 1.14 -9.83
CA PRO A 100 4.47 1.01 -10.78
C PRO A 100 5.04 2.39 -11.10
N VAL A 101 6.35 2.44 -11.36
CA VAL A 101 7.03 3.69 -11.77
C VAL A 101 7.25 3.68 -13.28
N GLY A 102 7.80 2.59 -13.79
CA GLY A 102 8.16 2.41 -15.20
C GLY A 102 8.52 0.95 -15.47
N LEU A 103 8.73 0.63 -16.75
CA LEU A 103 9.10 -0.72 -17.17
C LEU A 103 10.52 -1.06 -16.66
N GLY A 104 10.64 -2.11 -15.87
CA GLY A 104 11.88 -2.56 -15.23
C GLY A 104 12.23 -1.81 -13.95
N ASP A 105 11.47 -0.77 -13.60
CA ASP A 105 11.73 0.02 -12.40
C ASP A 105 11.12 -0.66 -11.15
N PRO A 106 11.71 -0.44 -9.96
CA PRO A 106 11.11 -0.87 -8.71
C PRO A 106 9.71 -0.29 -8.53
N VAL A 107 8.78 -1.14 -8.08
CA VAL A 107 7.48 -0.67 -7.61
C VAL A 107 7.64 0.04 -6.26
N ARG A 108 6.77 1.01 -6.00
CA ARG A 108 6.83 1.82 -4.77
C ARG A 108 5.50 1.84 -4.04
N LEU A 109 5.53 2.38 -2.83
CA LEU A 109 4.34 2.81 -2.11
C LEU A 109 4.06 4.28 -2.40
N ALA A 110 2.84 4.59 -2.81
CA ALA A 110 2.35 5.95 -2.99
C ALA A 110 1.14 6.24 -2.10
N ILE A 111 0.84 7.52 -1.87
CA ILE A 111 -0.37 7.98 -1.18
C ILE A 111 -1.49 8.26 -2.19
N ILE A 112 -1.11 8.71 -3.40
CA ILE A 112 -2.04 8.92 -4.51
C ILE A 112 -2.05 7.61 -5.30
N CYS A 113 -3.19 6.95 -5.29
CA CYS A 113 -3.39 5.67 -5.98
C CYS A 113 -4.00 5.92 -7.35
N GLU A 114 -3.23 5.62 -8.38
CA GLU A 114 -3.63 5.76 -9.78
C GLU A 114 -3.71 4.40 -10.46
N SER A 115 -2.87 3.46 -10.05
CA SER A 115 -2.76 2.16 -10.70
C SER A 115 -3.79 1.16 -10.19
N ARG A 116 -4.47 0.53 -11.15
CA ARG A 116 -5.45 -0.54 -10.90
C ARG A 116 -4.77 -1.87 -11.16
N TRP A 117 -4.70 -2.71 -10.14
CA TRP A 117 -4.08 -4.02 -10.23
C TRP A 117 -5.12 -5.11 -10.46
N ALA A 118 -4.91 -5.97 -11.44
CA ALA A 118 -5.79 -7.09 -11.74
C ALA A 118 -5.06 -8.42 -11.55
N PHE A 119 -5.70 -9.33 -10.82
CA PHE A 119 -5.32 -10.75 -10.74
C PHE A 119 -5.77 -11.44 -12.03
N ALA A 120 -4.90 -11.42 -13.05
CA ALA A 120 -5.16 -12.08 -14.32
C ALA A 120 -4.83 -13.56 -14.18
N SER A 121 -5.85 -14.41 -14.34
CA SER A 121 -5.67 -15.86 -14.35
C SER A 121 -5.29 -16.31 -15.76
N GLU A 122 -4.16 -17.00 -15.90
CA GLU A 122 -3.78 -17.66 -17.14
C GLU A 122 -3.86 -19.18 -16.93
N SER A 123 -4.56 -19.86 -17.83
CA SER A 123 -4.65 -21.31 -17.82
C SER A 123 -3.38 -21.89 -18.40
N GLU A 124 -2.65 -22.67 -17.61
CA GLU A 124 -1.52 -23.44 -18.12
C GLU A 124 -2.04 -24.60 -18.97
N SER A 125 -1.31 -24.94 -20.03
CA SER A 125 -1.64 -26.07 -20.92
C SER A 125 -1.67 -27.43 -20.19
N GLU A 126 -1.09 -27.51 -18.99
CA GLU A 126 -1.06 -28.72 -18.14
C GLU A 126 -2.17 -28.75 -17.08
N GLY A 127 -3.15 -27.86 -17.15
CA GLY A 127 -4.32 -27.86 -16.26
C GLY A 127 -4.14 -27.10 -14.94
N GLY A 128 -3.03 -26.38 -14.78
CA GLY A 128 -2.84 -25.39 -13.72
C GLY A 128 -3.49 -24.04 -14.08
N THR A 129 -3.76 -23.21 -13.07
CA THR A 129 -4.15 -21.80 -13.26
C THR A 129 -3.19 -20.95 -12.46
N THR A 130 -2.47 -20.08 -13.14
CA THR A 130 -1.53 -19.15 -12.54
C THR A 130 -2.15 -17.78 -12.50
N THR A 131 -1.80 -16.99 -11.50
CA THR A 131 -2.37 -15.65 -11.34
C THR A 131 -1.26 -14.64 -11.36
N HIS A 132 -1.23 -13.85 -12.43
CA HIS A 132 -0.35 -12.70 -12.57
C HIS A 132 -1.03 -11.49 -11.93
N LEU A 133 -0.24 -10.67 -11.25
CA LEU A 133 -0.69 -9.37 -10.79
C LEU A 133 -0.29 -8.33 -11.84
N THR A 134 -1.28 -7.79 -12.55
CA THR A 134 -1.07 -6.98 -13.75
C THR A 134 -1.62 -5.57 -13.57
N THR A 135 -1.00 -4.59 -14.21
CA THR A 135 -1.48 -3.21 -14.27
C THR A 135 -1.02 -2.52 -15.56
N GLU A 136 -1.36 -1.26 -15.75
CA GLU A 136 -0.94 -0.44 -16.89
C GLU A 136 -0.09 0.72 -16.40
N LEU A 137 1.02 0.97 -17.08
CA LEU A 137 1.80 2.18 -16.89
C LEU A 137 1.04 3.40 -17.45
N ALA A 138 1.48 4.61 -17.06
CA ALA A 138 0.89 5.86 -17.55
C ALA A 138 0.93 6.02 -19.08
N ASP A 139 1.85 5.32 -19.76
CA ASP A 139 1.95 5.28 -21.22
C ASP A 139 1.08 4.19 -21.89
N GLY A 140 0.26 3.49 -21.11
CA GLY A 140 -0.67 2.46 -21.57
C GLY A 140 -0.06 1.07 -21.74
N ARG A 141 1.23 0.87 -21.44
CA ARG A 141 1.84 -0.46 -21.49
C ARG A 141 1.37 -1.33 -20.33
N LYS A 142 0.85 -2.51 -20.64
CA LYS A 142 0.54 -3.55 -19.64
C LYS A 142 1.82 -4.15 -19.07
N VAL A 143 1.92 -4.18 -17.75
CA VAL A 143 3.03 -4.73 -16.98
C VAL A 143 2.53 -5.71 -15.92
N CYS A 144 3.43 -6.58 -15.47
CA CYS A 144 3.23 -7.53 -14.40
C CYS A 144 4.15 -7.17 -13.23
N LEU A 145 3.66 -7.42 -12.01
CA LEU A 145 4.54 -7.44 -10.84
C LEU A 145 5.51 -8.61 -10.98
N ASP A 146 6.78 -8.37 -10.75
CA ASP A 146 7.86 -9.33 -10.92
C ASP A 146 8.84 -9.21 -9.75
N ALA A 147 9.43 -10.33 -9.34
CA ALA A 147 10.55 -10.34 -8.41
C ALA A 147 11.86 -10.51 -9.19
N ASP A 148 12.77 -9.54 -9.09
CA ASP A 148 14.08 -9.66 -9.70
C ASP A 148 14.97 -10.68 -8.97
N ALA A 149 16.20 -10.86 -9.45
CA ALA A 149 17.15 -11.83 -8.90
C ALA A 149 17.51 -11.58 -7.42
N ASP A 150 17.43 -10.33 -6.96
CA ASP A 150 17.69 -9.93 -5.57
C ASP A 150 16.42 -10.00 -4.71
N GLY A 151 15.27 -10.33 -5.32
CA GLY A 151 13.97 -10.35 -4.68
C GLY A 151 13.33 -8.97 -4.55
N THR A 152 13.88 -7.95 -5.19
CA THR A 152 13.24 -6.63 -5.29
C THR A 152 12.06 -6.72 -6.24
N LEU A 153 10.97 -6.05 -5.90
CA LEU A 153 9.78 -6.03 -6.74
C LEU A 153 9.88 -4.94 -7.80
N VAL A 154 9.68 -5.34 -9.05
CA VAL A 154 9.75 -4.48 -10.23
C VAL A 154 8.50 -4.63 -11.10
N ALA A 155 8.22 -3.63 -11.94
CA ALA A 155 7.14 -3.71 -12.93
C ALA A 155 7.71 -4.09 -14.30
N ASN A 156 7.58 -5.36 -14.69
CA ASN A 156 8.17 -5.90 -15.93
C ASN A 156 7.12 -6.26 -16.98
N SER A 157 7.58 -6.53 -18.20
CA SER A 157 6.73 -7.14 -19.22
C SER A 157 6.20 -8.48 -18.72
N CYS A 158 4.91 -8.72 -18.93
CA CYS A 158 4.28 -9.98 -18.56
C CYS A 158 4.88 -11.14 -19.35
N ASN A 159 5.35 -12.16 -18.65
CA ASN A 159 5.76 -13.41 -19.27
C ASN A 159 4.52 -14.25 -19.64
N GLN A 160 4.66 -15.18 -20.59
CA GLN A 160 3.60 -16.10 -21.02
C GLN A 160 3.76 -17.50 -20.39
N GLY A 161 4.33 -17.59 -19.19
CA GLY A 161 4.43 -18.86 -18.44
C GLY A 161 5.25 -19.99 -19.09
N LEU A 162 6.11 -19.72 -20.09
CA LEU A 162 6.78 -20.79 -20.85
C LEU A 162 8.19 -21.18 -20.34
N LYS A 163 8.55 -20.83 -19.10
CA LYS A 163 9.85 -21.24 -18.52
C LYS A 163 9.63 -22.19 -17.36
N LEU A 164 9.91 -23.47 -17.63
CA LEU A 164 10.10 -24.55 -16.67
C LEU A 164 10.74 -24.05 -15.36
N GLY A 165 9.94 -23.88 -14.31
CA GLY A 165 10.37 -24.12 -12.94
C GLY A 165 10.42 -22.96 -11.95
N VAL A 166 10.41 -21.68 -12.33
CA VAL A 166 10.40 -20.58 -11.36
C VAL A 166 9.78 -19.34 -12.01
N ASP A 167 8.46 -19.18 -11.92
CA ASP A 167 7.84 -17.93 -12.35
C ASP A 167 7.97 -16.89 -11.23
N SER A 168 8.75 -15.85 -11.52
CA SER A 168 8.98 -14.70 -10.65
C SER A 168 7.84 -13.68 -10.67
N GLN A 169 6.88 -13.84 -11.59
CA GLN A 169 5.74 -12.92 -11.78
C GLN A 169 4.44 -13.42 -11.15
N TRP A 170 4.50 -14.54 -10.41
CA TRP A 170 3.33 -15.14 -9.79
C TRP A 170 3.16 -14.73 -8.35
N PHE A 171 1.99 -14.15 -8.05
CA PHE A 171 1.66 -13.68 -6.71
C PHE A 171 0.24 -14.06 -6.32
N LYS A 172 0.05 -14.36 -5.04
CA LYS A 172 -1.25 -14.70 -4.45
C LYS A 172 -1.55 -13.77 -3.29
N LEU A 173 -2.79 -13.28 -3.20
CA LEU A 173 -3.26 -12.63 -1.98
C LEU A 173 -3.80 -13.69 -1.02
N VAL A 174 -3.02 -14.03 0.00
CA VAL A 174 -3.40 -15.04 1.01
C VAL A 174 -3.94 -14.36 2.25
N THR A 175 -5.09 -14.81 2.77
CA THR A 175 -5.72 -14.21 3.95
C THR A 175 -5.69 -15.18 5.13
N THR A 176 -5.05 -14.78 6.23
CA THR A 176 -5.11 -15.54 7.48
C THR A 176 -6.35 -15.15 8.26
N VAL A 177 -7.19 -16.14 8.60
CA VAL A 177 -8.31 -15.98 9.54
C VAL A 177 -7.88 -16.64 10.83
N ASN A 178 -7.50 -15.85 11.84
CA ASN A 178 -7.25 -16.41 13.17
C ASN A 178 -8.59 -16.84 13.76
N ASN A 179 -8.88 -18.14 13.76
CA ASN A 179 -9.95 -18.71 14.56
C ASN A 179 -9.47 -18.83 15.99
N SER A 180 -9.73 -17.80 16.81
CA SER A 180 -9.71 -17.97 18.26
C SER A 180 -11.00 -18.72 18.66
N GLN A 181 -10.93 -20.05 18.65
CA GLN A 181 -11.84 -20.92 19.38
C GLN A 181 -11.05 -21.51 20.54
N GLY A 182 -11.44 -21.13 21.75
CA GLY A 182 -11.07 -21.69 23.03
C GLY A 182 -12.21 -21.37 23.97
#